data_AF-A0A939DS87-F1
#
_entry.id   AF-A0A939DS87-F1
#
_cell.length_a   1.000
_cell.length_b   1.000
_cell.length_c   1.000
_cell.angle_alpha   90.00
_cell.angle_beta   90.00
_cell.angle_gamma   90.00
#
_symmetry.space_group_name_H-M   'P 1'
#
loop_
_entity.id
_entity.type
_entity.pdbx_description
1 polymer ?
#
loop_
_entity_poly.entity_id
_entity_poly.type
_entity_poly.pdbx_seq_one_letter_code
_entity_poly.pdbx_strand_id
1 'polypeptide(L)'
;VGFDAGQVVLDAATGLDIRTQSGVTRHMGFLGLGIEQLDNSDVITRGLELINGASFGYFTAPKGPGLNWQPLLHSSSSSSHMDSTTYAMTRDAKQLASGFAS
;
A
#
# COMPACT_ATOMS: atom_id res chain seq x y z
N VAL A 1 -14.45 -10.13 7.78
CA VAL A 1 -13.30 -9.35 7.28
C VAL A 1 -13.37 -8.00 7.93
N GLY A 2 -12.28 -7.52 8.53
CA GLY A 2 -12.22 -6.16 9.08
C GLY A 2 -11.71 -5.18 8.02
N PHE A 3 -12.33 -4.01 7.92
CA PHE A 3 -11.88 -2.89 7.10
C PHE A 3 -12.11 -1.60 7.88
N ASP A 4 -11.10 -0.73 7.90
CA ASP A 4 -11.18 0.61 8.49
C ASP A 4 -10.86 1.65 7.42
N ALA A 5 -11.86 2.42 7.00
CA ALA A 5 -11.69 3.51 6.04
C ALA A 5 -10.91 4.72 6.61
N GLY A 6 -10.71 4.74 7.92
CA GLY A 6 -9.84 5.69 8.62
C GLY A 6 -8.35 5.40 8.45
N GLN A 7 -7.96 4.31 7.78
CA GLN A 7 -6.56 3.91 7.62
C GLN A 7 -6.15 3.81 6.16
N VAL A 8 -4.96 4.33 5.86
CA VAL A 8 -4.27 4.23 4.57
C VAL A 8 -2.96 3.49 4.75
N VAL A 9 -2.66 2.57 3.84
CA VAL A 9 -1.38 1.88 3.75
C VAL A 9 -0.32 2.81 3.19
N LEU A 10 0.81 2.87 3.89
CA LEU A 10 2.06 3.42 3.40
C LEU A 10 3.06 2.29 3.21
N ASP A 11 3.91 2.36 2.19
CA ASP A 11 4.91 1.33 1.91
C ASP A 11 6.17 1.94 1.30
N ALA A 12 7.31 1.74 1.98
CA ALA A 12 8.58 2.29 1.56
C ALA A 12 9.20 1.52 0.37
N ALA A 13 8.89 0.24 0.21
CA ALA A 13 9.45 -0.60 -0.86
C ALA A 13 8.66 -0.45 -2.16
N THR A 14 7.33 -0.32 -2.08
CA THR A 14 6.44 -0.20 -3.26
C THR A 14 6.04 1.25 -3.56
N GLY A 15 6.50 2.21 -2.75
CA GLY A 15 6.26 3.64 -2.95
C GLY A 15 6.80 4.16 -4.28
N LEU A 16 5.97 4.90 -5.01
CA LEU A 16 6.29 5.43 -6.33
C LEU A 16 7.11 6.71 -6.24
N ASP A 17 8.05 6.88 -7.17
CA ASP A 17 8.79 8.13 -7.35
C ASP A 17 7.94 9.17 -8.08
N ILE A 18 7.79 10.34 -7.46
CA ILE A 18 7.06 11.49 -8.02
C ILE A 18 8.01 12.65 -8.30
N ARG A 19 7.67 13.47 -9.30
CA ARG A 19 8.38 14.72 -9.60
C ARG A 19 7.78 15.86 -8.79
N THR A 20 8.63 16.59 -8.09
CA THR A 20 8.31 17.81 -7.33
C THR A 20 9.08 18.99 -7.91
N GLN A 21 8.79 20.20 -7.44
CA GLN A 21 9.56 21.40 -7.80
C GLN A 21 11.04 21.28 -7.41
N SER A 22 11.35 20.51 -6.36
CA SER A 22 12.70 20.31 -5.82
C SER A 22 13.44 19.08 -6.36
N GLY A 23 12.84 18.33 -7.29
CA GLY A 23 13.41 17.09 -7.83
C GLY A 23 12.50 15.88 -7.63
N VAL A 24 13.09 14.68 -7.66
CA VAL A 24 12.35 13.41 -7.49
C VAL A 24 12.30 13.04 -6.02
N THR A 25 11.13 12.59 -5.54
CA THR A 25 10.96 12.07 -4.18
C THR A 25 10.03 10.86 -4.19
N ARG A 26 10.20 9.95 -3.21
CA ARG A 26 9.34 8.78 -3.07
C ARG A 26 8.09 9.13 -2.30
N HIS A 27 6.93 8.79 -2.87
CA HIS A 27 5.64 8.99 -2.23
C HIS A 27 5.12 7.66 -1.67
N MET A 28 5.29 7.45 -0.36
CA MET A 28 4.99 6.16 0.28
C MET A 28 3.50 5.80 0.34
N GLY A 29 2.57 6.71 0.03
CA GLY A 29 1.14 6.39 -0.11
C GLY A 29 0.65 6.22 -1.55
N PHE A 30 1.55 6.37 -2.53
CA PHE A 30 1.30 6.02 -3.92
C PHE A 30 2.07 4.74 -4.18
N LEU A 31 1.36 3.63 -4.34
CA LEU A 31 1.98 2.31 -4.39
C LEU A 31 1.93 1.77 -5.81
N GLY A 32 3.05 1.20 -6.25
CA GLY A 32 3.13 0.32 -7.41
C GLY A 32 3.28 -1.11 -6.94
N LEU A 33 2.19 -1.88 -7.02
CA LEU A 33 2.17 -3.29 -6.66
C LEU A 33 2.57 -4.11 -7.89
N GLY A 34 3.79 -4.64 -7.87
CA GLY A 34 4.35 -5.44 -8.97
C GLY A 34 4.13 -6.94 -8.78
N ILE A 35 4.78 -7.75 -9.61
CA ILE A 35 4.65 -9.23 -9.60
C ILE A 35 4.85 -9.88 -8.22
N GLU A 36 5.65 -9.26 -7.35
CA GLU A 36 5.88 -9.77 -5.99
C GLU A 36 4.68 -9.53 -5.07
N GLN A 37 3.88 -8.49 -5.33
CA GLN A 37 2.72 -8.07 -4.54
C GLN A 37 1.39 -8.62 -5.08
N LEU A 38 1.39 -9.19 -6.29
CA LEU A 38 0.21 -9.71 -6.97
C LEU A 38 0.16 -11.25 -6.88
N ASP A 39 -1.03 -11.80 -6.64
CA ASP A 39 -1.23 -13.25 -6.73
C ASP A 39 -1.24 -13.71 -8.21
N ASN A 40 -0.11 -14.22 -8.69
CA ASN A 40 0.01 -14.69 -10.07
C ASN A 40 -0.71 -16.03 -10.34
N SER A 41 -1.22 -16.69 -9.29
CA SER A 41 -2.00 -17.93 -9.43
C SER A 41 -3.50 -17.66 -9.62
N ASP A 42 -3.99 -16.50 -9.19
CA ASP A 42 -5.38 -16.10 -9.33
C ASP A 42 -5.69 -15.56 -10.73
N VAL A 43 -6.83 -15.94 -11.29
CA VAL A 43 -7.21 -15.57 -12.67
C VAL A 43 -7.44 -14.07 -12.88
N ILE A 44 -7.73 -13.30 -11.83
CA ILE A 44 -8.00 -11.86 -11.90
C ILE A 44 -6.70 -11.07 -11.97
N THR A 45 -5.70 -11.47 -11.17
CA THR A 45 -4.39 -10.81 -11.11
C THR A 45 -3.37 -11.44 -12.05
N ARG A 46 -3.62 -12.65 -12.57
CA ARG A 46 -2.75 -13.32 -13.54
C ARG A 46 -2.63 -12.50 -14.82
N GLY A 47 -1.39 -12.15 -15.15
CA GLY A 47 -1.04 -11.35 -16.34
C GLY A 47 -0.98 -9.85 -16.08
N LEU A 48 -1.31 -9.39 -14.87
CA LEU A 48 -0.99 -8.03 -14.45
C LEU A 48 0.48 -7.97 -14.03
N GLU A 49 1.20 -7.01 -14.58
CA GLU A 49 2.59 -6.75 -14.19
C GLU A 49 2.70 -5.70 -13.08
N LEU A 50 1.74 -4.76 -13.05
CA LEU A 50 1.76 -3.62 -12.15
C LEU A 50 0.35 -3.09 -11.91
N ILE A 51 0.03 -2.80 -10.66
CA ILE A 51 -1.12 -1.99 -10.26
C ILE A 51 -0.62 -0.77 -9.52
N ASN A 52 -0.90 0.41 -10.08
CA ASN A 52 -0.63 1.68 -9.42
C ASN A 52 -1.90 2.21 -8.77
N GLY A 53 -1.76 2.74 -7.56
CA GLY A 53 -2.87 3.39 -6.88
C GLY A 53 -2.39 4.30 -5.76
N ALA A 54 -3.33 5.03 -5.19
CA ALA A 54 -3.10 5.89 -4.04
C ALA A 54 -4.15 5.59 -2.99
N SER A 55 -3.80 5.81 -1.72
CA SER A 55 -4.74 5.67 -0.60
C SER A 55 -5.30 4.25 -0.44
N PHE A 56 -4.46 3.23 -0.68
CA PHE A 56 -4.84 1.84 -0.45
C PHE A 56 -5.26 1.66 1.01
N GLY A 57 -6.39 1.00 1.25
CA GLY A 57 -6.72 0.47 2.57
C GLY A 57 -6.21 -0.96 2.74
N TYR A 58 -6.45 -1.57 3.90
CA TYR A 58 -6.11 -2.98 4.13
C TYR A 58 -7.25 -3.74 4.78
N PHE A 59 -7.27 -5.05 4.55
CA PHE A 59 -8.21 -5.96 5.20
C PHE A 59 -7.51 -6.74 6.31
N THR A 60 -8.20 -6.90 7.43
CA THR A 60 -7.79 -7.88 8.45
C THR A 60 -8.48 -9.21 8.18
N ALA A 61 -7.67 -10.26 8.05
CA ALA A 61 -8.16 -11.61 7.82
C ALA A 61 -9.16 -12.03 8.93
N PRO A 62 -10.31 -12.63 8.59
CA PRO A 62 -11.23 -13.15 9.60
C PRO A 62 -10.57 -14.29 10.39
N LYS A 63 -10.89 -14.39 11.69
CA LYS A 63 -10.51 -15.55 12.51
C LYS A 63 -11.67 -16.55 12.53
N GLY A 64 -11.41 -17.81 12.20
CA GLY A 64 -12.41 -18.88 12.29
C GLY A 64 -11.90 -20.21 11.70
N PRO A 65 -12.36 -21.36 12.22
CA PRO A 65 -11.98 -22.66 11.69
C PRO A 65 -12.51 -22.85 10.26
N GLY A 66 -11.69 -23.41 9.37
CA GLY A 66 -12.07 -23.77 7.99
C GLY A 66 -12.12 -22.60 6.99
N LEU A 67 -11.68 -21.40 7.36
CA LEU A 67 -11.71 -20.23 6.48
C LEU A 67 -10.39 -20.13 5.71
N ASN A 68 -10.46 -20.19 4.36
CA ASN A 68 -9.32 -19.95 3.49
C ASN A 68 -9.36 -18.50 2.98
N TRP A 69 -8.37 -17.70 3.37
CA TRP A 69 -8.25 -16.29 2.97
C TRP A 69 -7.10 -16.15 1.96
N GLN A 70 -7.44 -15.77 0.73
CA GLN A 70 -6.48 -15.60 -0.37
C GLN A 70 -6.36 -14.11 -0.72
N PRO A 71 -5.30 -13.42 -0.27
CA PRO A 71 -5.06 -12.03 -0.66
C PRO A 71 -4.57 -11.96 -2.10
N LEU A 72 -5.29 -11.22 -2.96
CA LEU A 72 -4.89 -10.99 -4.35
C LEU A 72 -3.79 -9.93 -4.48
N LEU A 73 -3.79 -8.97 -3.54
CA LEU A 73 -2.84 -7.87 -3.44
C LEU A 73 -2.28 -7.86 -2.01
N HIS A 74 -0.98 -7.64 -1.87
CA HIS A 74 -0.35 -7.43 -0.56
C HIS A 74 0.72 -6.34 -0.61
N SER A 75 0.96 -5.72 0.54
CA SER A 75 2.06 -4.76 0.71
C SER A 75 3.36 -5.50 1.04
N SER A 76 4.49 -4.79 1.01
CA SER A 76 5.77 -5.30 1.46
C SER A 76 5.86 -5.39 3.00
N SER A 77 6.94 -6.00 3.49
CA SER A 77 7.30 -5.97 4.91
C SER A 77 7.72 -4.59 5.41
N SER A 78 8.07 -3.66 4.51
CA SER A 78 8.36 -2.26 4.80
C SER A 78 7.11 -1.39 4.67
N SER A 79 5.96 -1.92 5.10
CA SER A 79 4.68 -1.21 5.12
C SER A 79 4.29 -0.74 6.53
N SER A 80 3.47 0.29 6.57
CA SER A 80 2.86 0.87 7.76
C SER A 80 1.47 1.38 7.40
N HIS A 81 0.75 1.93 8.37
CA HIS A 81 -0.53 2.59 8.15
C HIS A 81 -0.57 3.98 8.79
N MET A 82 -1.37 4.85 8.21
CA MET A 82 -1.57 6.22 8.64
C MET A 82 -3.07 6.54 8.63
N ASP A 83 -3.48 7.40 9.57
CA ASP A 83 -4.83 7.98 9.56
C ASP A 83 -5.13 8.67 8.22
N SER A 84 -6.30 8.38 7.65
CA SER A 84 -6.66 8.82 6.30
C SER A 84 -6.84 10.34 6.19
N THR A 85 -7.27 11.01 7.27
CA THR A 85 -7.39 12.47 7.31
C THR A 85 -6.00 13.11 7.32
N THR A 86 -5.10 12.58 8.14
CA THR A 86 -3.70 13.00 8.23
C THR A 86 -2.99 12.81 6.89
N TYR A 87 -3.19 11.65 6.25
CA TYR A 87 -2.68 11.37 4.91
C TYR A 87 -3.17 12.39 3.88
N ALA A 88 -4.48 12.66 3.83
CA ALA A 88 -5.07 13.62 2.88
C ALA A 88 -4.57 15.07 3.08
N MET A 89 -4.23 15.43 4.32
CA MET A 89 -3.68 16.75 4.66
C MET A 89 -2.16 16.85 4.44
N THR A 90 -1.47 15.72 4.28
CA THR A 90 -0.01 15.67 4.09
C THR A 90 0.34 16.01 2.64
N ARG A 91 0.92 17.20 2.43
CA ARG A 91 1.28 17.70 1.09
C ARG A 91 2.71 17.37 0.68
N ASP A 92 3.63 17.34 1.64
CA ASP A 92 5.02 17.00 1.38
C ASP A 92 5.21 15.48 1.52
N ALA A 93 5.49 14.81 0.41
CA ALA A 93 5.70 13.37 0.38
C ALA A 93 6.82 12.89 1.33
N LYS A 94 7.80 13.75 1.64
CA LYS A 94 8.87 13.42 2.59
C LYS A 94 8.34 13.22 4.00
N GLN A 95 7.22 13.86 4.36
CA GLN A 95 6.60 13.69 5.67
C GLN A 95 5.98 12.29 5.82
N LEU A 96 5.61 11.61 4.73
CA LEU A 96 5.11 10.24 4.80
C LEU A 96 6.19 9.25 5.26
N ALA A 97 7.47 9.60 5.13
CA ALA A 97 8.60 8.78 5.56
C ALA A 97 8.86 8.84 7.07
N SER A 98 8.28 9.79 7.81
CA SER A 98 8.62 10.00 9.23
C SER A 98 8.22 8.83 10.15
N GLY A 99 7.32 7.96 9.70
CA GLY A 99 6.90 6.75 10.42
C GLY A 99 7.75 5.51 10.14
N PHE A 100 8.68 5.58 9.19
CA PHE A 100 9.56 4.48 8.81
C PHE A 100 10.93 4.70 9.45
N ALA A 101 11.10 4.22 10.69
CA ALA A 101 12.41 4.25 11.36
C ALA A 101 13.40 3.33 10.62
N SER A 102 14.65 3.79 10.50
CA SER A 102 15.78 3.02 9.95
C SER A 102 16.33 2.00 10.94
#